data_AF-A0A059FZ46-F1
#
_entry.id   AF-A0A059FZ46-F1
#
_cell.length_a   1.000
_cell.length_b   1.000
_cell.length_c   1.000
_cell.angle_alpha   90.00
_cell.angle_beta   90.00
_cell.angle_gamma   90.00
#
_symmetry.space_group_name_H-M   'P 1'
#
loop_
_entity.id
_entity.type
_entity.pdbx_description
1 polymer ?
#
loop_
_entity_poly.entity_id
_entity_poly.type
_entity_poly.pdbx_seq_one_letter_code
_entity_poly.pdbx_strand_id
1 'polypeptide(L)'
;MSDVADLPDDVEALKAMLRDAHVEINRHRVELRGRDLLIEKLKLQLSGMARHRFGSSAEGLQQLQLMLEDLEITRSTEVPAGAPEPASKDKPVRKPLPDHLPRIEQVLETGEACEDCGGKLKRVG
;
A
#
# COMPACT_ATOMS: atom_id res chain seq x y z
N MET A 1 19.80 -32.04 29.00
CA MET A 1 20.53 -32.55 27.82
C MET A 1 21.35 -33.70 28.35
N SER A 2 21.09 -34.92 27.91
CA SER A 2 21.88 -36.08 28.34
C SER A 2 23.27 -35.95 27.70
N ASP A 3 24.31 -36.02 28.51
CA ASP A 3 25.69 -35.90 28.04
C ASP A 3 26.14 -37.22 27.41
N VAL A 4 27.12 -37.15 26.49
CA VAL A 4 27.64 -38.33 25.77
C VAL A 4 28.21 -39.38 26.74
N ALA A 5 28.63 -38.96 27.93
CA ALA A 5 29.14 -39.83 28.99
C ALA A 5 28.07 -40.73 29.64
N ASP A 6 26.78 -40.43 29.45
CA ASP A 6 25.67 -41.22 30.01
C ASP A 6 25.18 -42.34 29.08
N LEU A 7 25.85 -42.54 27.93
CA LEU A 7 25.46 -43.56 26.97
C LEU A 7 25.99 -44.94 27.39
N PRO A 8 25.19 -46.01 27.22
CA PRO A 8 25.68 -47.36 27.38
C PRO A 8 26.70 -47.72 26.28
N ASP A 9 27.77 -48.43 26.66
CA ASP A 9 28.78 -48.93 25.72
C ASP A 9 28.32 -50.19 24.92
N ASP A 10 27.14 -50.73 25.26
CA ASP A 10 26.55 -51.86 24.54
C ASP A 10 25.87 -51.42 23.24
N VAL A 11 26.29 -52.02 22.12
CA VAL A 11 25.81 -51.69 20.78
C VAL A 11 24.31 -51.99 20.63
N GLU A 12 23.81 -53.05 21.27
CA GLU A 12 22.39 -53.38 21.19
C GLU A 12 21.52 -52.42 22.00
N ALA A 13 21.97 -52.01 23.19
CA ALA A 13 21.35 -50.95 23.97
C ALA A 13 21.30 -49.61 23.19
N LEU A 14 22.39 -49.22 22.52
CA LEU A 14 22.43 -48.01 21.69
C LEU A 14 21.46 -48.09 20.50
N LYS A 15 21.39 -49.25 19.82
CA LYS A 15 20.43 -49.46 18.73
C LYS A 15 18.98 -49.42 19.20
N ALA A 16 18.69 -49.86 20.43
CA ALA A 16 17.37 -49.75 21.03
C ALA A 16 17.02 -48.28 21.29
N MET A 17 17.89 -47.53 21.98
CA MET A 17 17.70 -46.10 22.22
C MET A 17 17.54 -45.29 20.93
N LEU A 18 18.31 -45.61 19.89
CA LEU A 18 18.22 -44.94 18.60
C LEU A 18 16.87 -45.20 17.91
N ARG A 19 16.33 -46.42 18.03
CA ARG A 19 14.99 -46.74 17.51
C ARG A 19 13.92 -45.94 18.24
N ASP A 20 13.98 -45.89 19.56
CA ASP A 20 13.02 -45.14 20.39
C ASP A 20 13.09 -43.64 20.08
N ALA A 21 14.29 -43.07 19.98
CA ALA A 21 14.50 -41.68 19.61
C ALA A 21 13.93 -41.38 18.20
N HIS A 22 14.09 -42.28 17.23
CA HIS A 22 13.49 -42.12 15.91
C HIS A 22 11.96 -42.14 15.95
N VAL A 23 11.35 -42.98 16.79
CA VAL A 23 9.88 -43.01 16.97
C VAL A 23 9.41 -41.67 17.53
N GLU A 24 10.07 -41.15 18.58
CA GLU A 24 9.73 -39.85 19.17
C GLU A 24 9.91 -38.68 18.20
N ILE A 25 11.02 -38.64 17.46
CA ILE A 25 11.26 -37.62 16.44
C ILE A 25 10.17 -37.66 15.36
N ASN A 26 9.79 -38.85 14.90
CA ASN A 26 8.75 -39.00 13.89
C ASN A 26 7.38 -38.56 14.42
N ARG A 27 7.05 -38.89 15.67
CA ARG A 27 5.85 -38.42 16.34
C ARG A 27 5.79 -36.89 16.38
N HIS A 28 6.85 -36.25 16.87
CA HIS A 28 6.92 -34.80 16.93
C HIS A 28 6.85 -34.14 15.54
N ARG A 29 7.49 -34.74 14.52
CA ARG A 29 7.38 -34.24 13.14
C ARG A 29 5.96 -34.26 12.62
N VAL A 30 5.18 -35.32 12.92
CA VAL A 30 3.77 -35.39 12.51
C VAL A 30 2.94 -34.33 13.25
N GLU A 31 3.15 -34.18 14.55
CA GLU A 31 2.45 -33.15 15.35
C GLU A 31 2.77 -31.72 14.87
N LEU A 32 4.03 -31.43 14.57
CA LEU A 32 4.46 -30.13 14.04
C LEU A 32 3.82 -29.83 12.70
N ARG A 33 3.83 -30.79 11.76
CA ARG A 33 3.14 -30.63 10.46
C ARG A 33 1.65 -30.37 10.64
N GLY A 34 0.99 -31.06 11.58
CA GLY A 34 -0.41 -30.83 11.89
C GLY A 34 -0.67 -29.41 12.42
N ARG A 35 0.22 -28.91 13.29
CA ARG A 35 0.18 -27.54 13.80
C ARG A 35 0.41 -26.51 12.69
N ASP A 36 1.38 -26.72 11.82
CA ASP A 36 1.70 -25.82 10.70
C ASP A 36 0.50 -25.66 9.75
N LEU A 37 -0.15 -26.79 9.39
CA LEU A 37 -1.36 -26.76 8.57
C LEU A 37 -2.50 -26.00 9.25
N LEU A 38 -2.67 -26.15 10.56
CA LEU A 38 -3.67 -25.41 11.33
C LEU A 38 -3.36 -23.91 11.35
N ILE A 39 -2.09 -23.54 11.53
CA ILE A 39 -1.63 -22.15 11.47
C ILE A 39 -1.95 -21.53 10.11
N GLU A 40 -1.62 -22.21 9.01
CA GLU A 40 -1.92 -21.71 7.66
C GLU A 40 -3.42 -21.59 7.40
N LYS A 41 -4.22 -22.55 7.87
CA LYS A 41 -5.69 -22.46 7.82
C LYS A 41 -6.20 -21.23 8.58
N LEU A 42 -5.73 -21.01 9.80
CA LEU A 42 -6.15 -19.87 10.63
C LEU A 42 -5.73 -18.53 10.01
N LYS A 43 -4.52 -18.44 9.45
CA LYS A 43 -4.06 -17.25 8.71
C LYS A 43 -4.97 -16.94 7.52
N LEU A 44 -5.34 -17.96 6.74
CA LEU A 44 -6.26 -17.79 5.62
C LEU A 44 -7.62 -17.26 6.09
N GLN A 45 -8.18 -17.83 7.16
CA GLN A 45 -9.45 -17.39 7.74
C GLN A 45 -9.38 -15.93 8.23
N LEU A 46 -8.33 -15.57 8.95
CA LEU A 46 -8.09 -14.20 9.40
C LEU A 46 -7.99 -13.23 8.22
N SER A 47 -7.25 -13.60 7.18
CA SER A 47 -7.13 -12.76 5.97
C SER A 47 -8.48 -12.55 5.28
N GLY A 48 -9.33 -13.59 5.22
CA GLY A 48 -10.68 -13.50 4.67
C GLY A 48 -11.58 -12.58 5.50
N MET A 49 -11.55 -12.74 6.83
CA MET A 49 -12.31 -11.88 7.75
C MET A 49 -11.85 -10.43 7.68
N ALA A 50 -10.54 -10.17 7.61
CA ALA A 50 -9.99 -8.84 7.49
C ALA A 50 -10.42 -8.17 6.17
N ARG A 51 -10.35 -8.88 5.05
CA ARG A 51 -10.85 -8.37 3.75
C ARG A 51 -12.34 -8.08 3.79
N HIS A 52 -13.15 -8.96 4.38
CA HIS A 52 -14.59 -8.74 4.49
C HIS A 52 -14.93 -7.55 5.41
N ARG A 53 -14.20 -7.37 6.52
CA ARG A 53 -14.47 -6.32 7.49
C ARG A 53 -13.94 -4.96 7.07
N PHE A 54 -12.79 -4.89 6.41
CA PHE A 54 -12.07 -3.65 6.15
C PHE A 54 -11.82 -3.37 4.66
N GLY A 55 -11.92 -4.36 3.78
CA GLY A 55 -11.65 -4.20 2.35
C GLY A 55 -12.75 -3.40 1.65
N SER A 56 -13.92 -4.03 1.44
CA SER A 56 -15.03 -3.36 0.75
C SER A 56 -15.69 -2.25 1.57
N SER A 57 -15.54 -2.25 2.90
CA SER A 57 -16.18 -1.24 3.75
C SER A 57 -15.53 0.13 3.63
N ALA A 58 -14.20 0.18 3.41
CA ALA A 58 -13.48 1.43 3.24
C ALA A 58 -13.81 2.08 1.89
N GLU A 59 -13.85 1.29 0.82
CA GLU A 59 -14.22 1.76 -0.52
C GLU A 59 -15.71 2.13 -0.60
N GLY A 60 -16.60 1.34 0.01
CA GLY A 60 -18.04 1.63 0.01
C GLY A 60 -18.40 2.92 0.74
N LEU A 61 -17.75 3.20 1.88
CA LEU A 61 -17.94 4.46 2.60
C LEU A 61 -17.39 5.65 1.81
N GLN A 62 -16.21 5.50 1.19
CA GLN A 62 -15.62 6.52 0.32
C GLN A 62 -16.48 6.80 -0.92
N GLN A 63 -17.06 5.76 -1.54
CA GLN A 63 -17.99 5.93 -2.67
C GLN A 63 -19.27 6.65 -2.25
N LEU A 64 -19.86 6.30 -1.11
CA LEU A 64 -21.04 7.01 -0.59
C LEU A 64 -20.73 8.49 -0.30
N GLN A 65 -19.53 8.78 0.21
CA GLN A 65 -19.09 10.14 0.49
C GLN A 65 -18.91 10.95 -0.81
N LEU A 66 -18.29 10.37 -1.82
CA LEU A 66 -18.15 10.97 -3.16
C LEU A 66 -19.52 11.24 -3.81
N MET A 67 -20.44 10.26 -3.74
CA MET A 67 -21.81 10.45 -4.24
C MET A 67 -22.55 11.58 -3.49
N LEU A 68 -22.30 11.73 -2.19
CA LEU A 68 -22.89 12.82 -1.41
C LEU A 68 -22.37 14.18 -1.91
N GLU A 69 -21.06 14.30 -2.12
CA GLU A 69 -20.42 15.51 -2.67
C GLU A 69 -20.99 15.86 -4.05
N ASP A 70 -21.12 14.88 -4.95
CA ASP A 70 -21.70 15.08 -6.28
C ASP A 70 -23.15 15.61 -6.21
N LEU A 71 -23.96 15.07 -5.29
CA LEU A 71 -25.34 15.52 -5.08
C LEU A 71 -25.39 16.93 -4.47
N GLU A 72 -24.48 17.26 -3.55
CA GLU A 72 -24.38 18.60 -2.95
C GLU A 72 -23.96 19.65 -3.99
N ILE A 73 -23.00 19.32 -4.87
CA ILE A 73 -22.60 20.17 -5.99
C ILE A 73 -23.79 20.38 -6.94
N THR A 74 -24.45 19.29 -7.35
CA THR A 74 -25.60 19.35 -8.27
C THR A 74 -26.72 20.21 -7.70
N ARG A 75 -27.08 20.00 -6.43
CA ARG A 75 -28.08 20.81 -5.73
C ARG A 75 -27.69 22.28 -5.63
N SER A 76 -26.41 22.58 -5.42
CA SER A 76 -25.92 23.95 -5.36
C SER A 76 -25.99 24.67 -6.71
N THR A 77 -25.90 23.92 -7.82
CA THR A 77 -26.10 24.47 -9.17
C THR A 77 -27.56 24.62 -9.59
N GLU A 78 -28.47 23.83 -9.00
CA GLU A 78 -29.91 23.87 -9.29
C GLU A 78 -30.66 24.98 -8.54
N VAL A 79 -30.12 25.49 -7.43
CA VAL A 79 -30.63 26.74 -6.84
C VAL A 79 -30.38 27.83 -7.88
N PRO A 80 -31.42 28.43 -8.48
CA PRO A 80 -31.19 29.58 -9.32
C PRO A 80 -30.64 30.63 -8.38
N ALA A 81 -29.36 30.94 -8.54
CA ALA A 81 -28.80 32.12 -7.95
C ALA A 81 -29.70 33.25 -8.45
N GLY A 82 -30.55 33.79 -7.58
CA GLY A 82 -31.05 35.16 -7.68
C GLY A 82 -29.91 36.16 -7.53
N ALA A 83 -28.72 35.80 -8.03
CA ALA A 83 -27.61 36.70 -8.20
C ALA A 83 -27.97 37.58 -9.38
N PRO A 84 -27.88 38.91 -9.22
CA PRO A 84 -28.00 39.80 -10.36
C PRO A 84 -27.01 39.34 -11.44
N GLU A 85 -27.44 39.38 -12.71
CA GLU A 85 -26.55 39.11 -13.84
C GLU A 85 -25.20 39.78 -13.59
N PRO A 86 -24.08 39.05 -13.69
CA PRO A 86 -22.79 39.68 -13.55
C PRO A 86 -22.70 40.72 -14.67
N ALA A 87 -22.79 42.00 -14.30
CA ALA A 87 -22.49 43.11 -15.19
C ALA A 87 -21.21 42.74 -15.92
N SER A 88 -21.21 42.88 -17.26
CA SER A 88 -20.07 42.52 -18.11
C SER A 88 -18.82 43.23 -17.60
N LYS A 89 -18.06 42.56 -16.73
CA LYS A 89 -16.78 43.07 -16.26
C LYS A 89 -15.85 42.89 -17.44
N ASP A 90 -15.32 44.01 -17.92
CA ASP A 90 -14.25 44.00 -18.92
C ASP A 90 -13.21 42.97 -18.51
N LYS A 91 -12.86 42.09 -19.45
CA LYS A 91 -11.80 41.09 -19.23
C LYS A 91 -10.59 41.84 -18.67
N PRO A 92 -10.01 41.42 -17.54
CA PRO A 92 -8.83 42.08 -17.00
C PRO A 92 -7.71 42.01 -18.05
N VAL A 93 -7.47 43.13 -18.73
CA VAL A 93 -6.37 43.24 -19.68
C VAL A 93 -5.10 43.26 -18.85
N ARG A 94 -4.27 42.22 -19.01
CA ARG A 94 -2.93 42.20 -18.43
C ARG A 94 -2.16 43.37 -19.02
N LYS A 95 -2.00 44.45 -18.27
CA LYS A 95 -1.08 45.53 -18.64
C LYS A 95 0.34 44.96 -18.62
N PRO A 96 1.18 45.23 -19.64
CA PRO A 96 2.58 44.84 -19.59
C PRO A 96 3.25 45.44 -18.35
N LEU A 97 4.24 44.75 -17.80
CA LEU A 97 5.03 45.29 -16.69
C LEU A 97 5.70 46.59 -17.15
N PRO A 98 5.77 47.62 -16.28
CA PRO A 98 6.42 48.88 -16.62
C PRO A 98 7.91 48.74 -16.99
N ASP A 99 8.38 49.55 -17.94
CA ASP A 99 9.74 49.49 -18.51
C ASP A 99 10.87 49.76 -17.50
N HIS A 100 10.55 50.43 -16.38
CA HIS A 100 11.51 50.76 -15.34
C HIS A 100 11.73 49.62 -14.33
N LEU A 101 10.96 48.53 -14.40
CA LEU A 101 11.23 47.37 -13.56
C LEU A 101 12.45 46.61 -14.10
N PRO A 102 13.44 46.32 -13.25
CA PRO A 102 14.56 45.46 -13.65
C PRO A 102 14.01 44.07 -13.99
N ARG A 103 14.20 43.65 -15.23
CA ARG A 103 13.87 42.29 -15.68
C ARG A 103 15.13 41.43 -15.61
N ILE A 104 15.10 40.41 -14.77
CA ILE A 104 16.17 39.41 -14.68
C ILE A 104 15.66 38.14 -15.34
N GLU A 105 16.23 37.76 -16.46
CA GLU A 105 15.93 36.48 -17.11
C GLU A 105 16.85 35.41 -16.53
N GLN A 106 16.27 34.39 -15.91
CA GLN A 106 16.98 33.20 -15.49
C GLN A 106 16.49 32.03 -16.34
N VAL A 107 17.35 31.56 -17.23
CA VAL A 107 17.10 30.35 -18.00
C VAL A 107 17.56 29.16 -17.17
N LEU A 108 16.61 28.30 -16.80
CA LEU A 108 16.90 27.02 -16.17
C LEU A 108 17.04 25.98 -17.28
N GLU A 109 18.28 25.57 -17.56
CA GLU A 109 18.53 24.51 -18.55
C GLU A 109 18.11 23.16 -17.97
N THR A 110 17.19 22.50 -18.66
CA THR A 110 16.97 21.07 -18.47
C THR A 110 17.98 20.32 -19.34
N GLY A 111 18.68 19.33 -18.78
CA GLY A 111 19.59 18.48 -19.56
C GLY A 111 18.87 17.75 -20.71
N GLU A 112 19.62 16.99 -21.52
CA GLU A 112 19.04 16.33 -22.70
C GLU A 112 18.09 15.17 -22.33
N ALA A 113 18.26 14.59 -21.14
CA ALA A 113 17.48 13.47 -20.65
C ALA A 113 17.13 13.63 -19.16
N CYS A 114 16.02 13.01 -18.76
CA CYS A 114 15.62 12.89 -17.36
C CYS A 114 16.62 12.00 -16.60
N GLU A 115 17.14 12.47 -15.46
CA GLU A 115 18.10 11.72 -14.65
C GLU A 115 17.48 10.44 -14.05
N ASP A 116 16.16 10.41 -13.84
CA ASP A 116 15.46 9.28 -13.23
C ASP A 116 15.07 8.18 -14.23
N CYS A 117 14.74 8.53 -15.48
CA CYS A 117 14.20 7.58 -16.46
C CYS A 117 14.91 7.57 -17.80
N GLY A 118 15.89 8.45 -18.03
CA GLY A 118 16.64 8.56 -19.29
C GLY A 118 15.82 9.05 -20.48
N GLY A 119 14.57 9.48 -20.27
CA GLY A 119 13.68 9.98 -21.32
C GLY A 119 14.14 11.33 -21.88
N LYS A 120 14.02 11.53 -23.19
CA LYS A 120 14.40 12.79 -23.87
C LYS A 120 13.51 13.96 -23.41
N LEU A 121 14.14 15.04 -22.98
CA LEU A 121 13.45 16.27 -22.57
C LEU A 121 13.24 17.21 -23.77
N LYS A 122 12.20 18.06 -23.69
CA LYS A 122 11.92 19.12 -24.67
C LYS A 122 11.65 20.43 -23.94
N ARG A 123 12.06 21.55 -24.53
CA ARG A 123 11.79 22.89 -24.00
C ARG A 123 10.28 23.15 -23.99
N VAL A 124 9.77 23.61 -22.85
CA VAL A 124 8.39 24.08 -22.69
C VAL A 124 8.45 25.59 -22.51
N GLY A 125 7.72 26.34 -23.35
CA GLY A 125 7.74 27.80 -23.37
C GLY A 125 7.77 28.35 -24.78
#